data_AF-A0AA92HAH2-F1
#
_entry.id   AF-A0AA92HAH2-F1
#
_cell.length_a   1.000
_cell.length_b   1.000
_cell.length_c   1.000
_cell.angle_alpha   90.00
_cell.angle_beta   90.00
_cell.angle_gamma   90.00
#
_symmetry.space_group_name_H-M   'P 1'
#
loop_
_entity.id
_entity.type
_entity.pdbx_description
1 polymer ?
#
loop_
_entity_poly.entity_id
_entity_poly.type
_entity_poly.pdbx_seq_one_letter_code
_entity_poly.pdbx_strand_id
1 'polypeptide(L)'
;MTHDSERSDTLKDVRLPNIDIECIRCERVDSFERKAIVAKFGACVSLSRLRRRFAMGCDRLCHPEGDLCEMRFRCLQLPDADG
;
A
#
# COMPACT_ATOMS: atom_id res chain seq x y z
N MET A 1 -6.59 19.57 -11.33
CA MET A 1 -5.16 19.18 -11.20
C MET A 1 -4.89 19.06 -9.72
N THR A 2 -5.07 17.87 -9.16
CA THR A 2 -4.82 17.64 -7.74
C THR A 2 -3.32 17.60 -7.52
N HIS A 3 -2.80 18.71 -7.00
CA HIS A 3 -1.48 18.82 -6.38
C HIS A 3 -1.41 17.96 -5.11
N ASP A 4 -0.18 17.66 -4.71
CA ASP A 4 0.25 17.13 -3.41
C ASP A 4 0.05 15.63 -3.21
N SER A 5 1.15 14.89 -3.17
CA SER A 5 1.56 14.20 -1.94
C SER A 5 2.71 13.23 -2.27
N GLU A 6 3.92 13.78 -2.42
CA GLU A 6 5.11 13.04 -2.00
C GLU A 6 5.24 13.17 -0.47
N ARG A 7 4.13 13.09 0.29
CA ARG A 7 4.25 12.72 1.69
C ARG A 7 4.62 11.26 1.67
N SER A 8 5.75 10.94 2.28
CA SER A 8 6.06 9.57 2.62
C SER A 8 5.02 9.10 3.64
N ASP A 9 3.82 8.73 3.18
CA ASP A 9 2.76 8.22 4.02
C ASP A 9 3.30 6.98 4.73
N THR A 10 3.24 7.01 6.06
CA THR A 10 3.69 5.91 6.91
C THR A 10 2.49 5.16 7.47
N LEU A 11 2.72 3.93 7.92
CA LEU A 11 1.70 3.13 8.58
C LEU A 11 1.08 3.79 9.84
N LYS A 12 1.78 4.78 10.43
CA LYS A 12 1.26 5.61 11.51
C LYS A 12 0.09 6.48 11.07
N ASP A 13 0.10 6.97 9.84
CA ASP A 13 -0.92 7.87 9.29
C ASP A 13 -2.23 7.14 8.98
N VAL A 14 -2.13 5.87 8.55
CA VAL A 14 -3.29 5.01 8.28
C VAL A 14 -4.00 4.66 9.59
N ARG A 15 -5.18 5.24 9.85
CA ARG A 15 -5.97 4.98 11.08
C ARG A 15 -6.90 3.76 11.00
N LEU A 16 -7.04 3.15 9.83
CA LEU A 16 -7.93 2.01 9.62
C LEU A 16 -7.43 0.75 10.37
N PRO A 17 -8.34 -0.09 10.88
CA PRO A 17 -7.98 -1.33 11.58
C PRO A 17 -7.39 -2.37 10.61
N ASN A 18 -7.87 -2.36 9.37
CA ASN A 18 -7.46 -3.26 8.30
C ASN A 18 -6.88 -2.44 7.15
N ILE A 19 -5.88 -3.03 6.50
CA ILE A 19 -5.16 -2.46 5.37
C ILE A 19 -5.43 -3.34 4.17
N ASP A 20 -6.30 -2.86 3.31
CA ASP A 20 -6.67 -3.52 2.07
C ASP A 20 -5.73 -3.07 0.96
N ILE A 21 -5.18 -4.05 0.26
CA ILE A 21 -4.28 -3.85 -0.86
C ILE A 21 -4.81 -4.57 -2.09
N GLU A 22 -4.53 -4.00 -3.24
CA GLU A 22 -4.84 -4.64 -4.51
C GLU A 22 -3.73 -4.41 -5.52
N CYS A 23 -3.48 -5.37 -6.39
CA CYS A 23 -2.61 -5.20 -7.54
C CYS A 23 -3.43 -5.41 -8.81
N ILE A 24 -3.60 -4.34 -9.60
CA ILE A 24 -4.37 -4.38 -10.85
C ILE A 24 -3.73 -5.33 -11.86
N ARG A 25 -2.41 -5.53 -11.80
CA ARG A 25 -1.67 -6.34 -12.77
C ARG A 25 -1.77 -7.84 -12.56
N CYS A 26 -1.90 -8.30 -11.32
CA CYS A 26 -2.10 -9.72 -11.01
C CYS A 26 -3.47 -9.98 -10.38
N GLU A 27 -4.35 -8.98 -10.39
CA GLU A 27 -5.72 -9.00 -9.83
C GLU A 27 -5.78 -9.48 -8.38
N ARG A 28 -4.66 -9.36 -7.67
CA ARG A 28 -4.50 -9.85 -6.31
C ARG A 28 -5.10 -8.85 -5.36
N VAL A 29 -5.99 -9.30 -4.49
CA VAL A 29 -6.59 -8.50 -3.41
C VAL A 29 -6.32 -9.21 -2.09
N ASP A 30 -5.78 -8.47 -1.13
CA ASP A 30 -5.50 -8.98 0.21
C ASP A 30 -5.87 -7.93 1.27
N SER A 31 -6.21 -8.41 2.47
CA SER A 31 -6.55 -7.59 3.63
C SER A 31 -5.70 -7.98 4.82
N PHE A 32 -5.03 -7.01 5.44
CA PHE A 32 -4.13 -7.25 6.56
C PHE A 32 -4.52 -6.44 7.78
N GLU A 33 -4.41 -7.03 8.97
CA GLU A 33 -4.61 -6.27 10.21
C GLU A 33 -3.47 -5.28 10.44
N ARG A 34 -3.81 -4.01 10.68
CA ARG A 34 -2.83 -2.94 10.96
C ARG A 34 -1.92 -3.33 12.13
N LYS A 35 -2.49 -3.89 13.20
CA LYS A 35 -1.74 -4.31 14.39
C LYS A 35 -0.66 -5.34 14.04
N ALA A 36 -0.97 -6.31 13.18
CA ALA A 36 -0.01 -7.31 12.74
C ALA A 36 1.11 -6.69 11.90
N ILE A 37 0.79 -5.74 11.00
CA ILE A 37 1.80 -5.03 10.20
C ILE A 37 2.68 -4.15 11.09
N VAL A 38 2.10 -3.41 12.03
CA VAL A 38 2.85 -2.58 12.99
C VAL A 38 3.79 -3.45 13.83
N ALA A 39 3.33 -4.61 14.30
CA ALA A 39 4.17 -5.53 15.06
C ALA A 39 5.34 -6.08 14.23
N LYS A 40 5.13 -6.32 12.93
CA LYS A 40 6.14 -6.91 12.04
C LYS A 40 7.14 -5.91 11.44
N PHE A 41 6.69 -4.71 11.11
CA PHE A 41 7.48 -3.72 10.36
C PHE A 41 7.70 -2.40 11.11
N GLY A 42 6.98 -2.19 12.22
CA GLY A 42 6.95 -0.92 12.95
C GLY A 42 5.97 0.07 12.34
N ALA A 43 5.42 0.95 13.17
CA ALA A 43 4.43 1.94 12.72
C ALA A 43 5.04 3.04 11.82
N CYS A 44 6.34 3.33 11.93
CA CYS A 44 7.01 4.34 11.09
C CYS A 44 7.38 3.84 9.69
N VAL A 45 7.05 2.59 9.34
CA VAL A 45 7.36 2.05 8.01
C VAL A 45 6.59 2.85 6.94
N SER A 46 7.26 3.19 5.84
CA SER A 46 6.62 3.85 4.70
C SER A 46 5.74 2.88 3.92
N LEU A 47 4.65 3.39 3.38
CA LEU A 47 3.74 2.60 2.55
C LEU A 47 4.43 2.08 1.28
N SER A 48 5.38 2.83 0.71
CA SER A 48 6.20 2.38 -0.42
C SER A 48 7.02 1.13 -0.08
N ARG A 49 7.56 1.06 1.15
CA ARG A 49 8.31 -0.11 1.64
C ARG A 49 7.37 -1.29 1.90
N LEU A 50 6.19 -1.04 2.46
CA LEU A 50 5.16 -2.07 2.63
C LEU A 50 4.65 -2.60 1.30
N ARG A 51 4.40 -1.73 0.30
CA ARG A 51 3.98 -2.12 -1.05
C ARG A 51 4.93 -3.16 -1.63
N ARG A 52 6.24 -2.90 -1.61
CA ARG A 52 7.24 -3.86 -2.12
C ARG A 52 7.24 -5.18 -1.35
N ARG A 53 6.96 -5.16 -0.04
CA ARG A 53 6.88 -6.37 0.78
C ARG A 53 5.64 -7.20 0.46
N PHE A 54 4.50 -6.56 0.24
CA PHE A 54 3.26 -7.25 -0.08
C PHE A 54 3.16 -7.68 -1.55
N ALA A 55 3.79 -6.91 -2.44
CA ALA A 55 3.92 -7.25 -3.85
C ALA A 55 4.86 -8.43 -4.10
N MET A 56 5.56 -8.97 -3.09
CA MET A 56 6.36 -10.18 -3.28
C MET A 56 5.47 -11.32 -3.81
N GLY A 57 5.90 -11.94 -4.90
CA GLY A 57 5.12 -12.91 -5.68
C GLY A 57 4.42 -12.31 -6.90
N CYS A 58 4.41 -10.98 -7.08
CA CYS A 58 4.06 -10.36 -8.34
C CYS A 58 5.27 -10.42 -9.28
N ASP A 59 5.12 -11.08 -10.42
CA ASP A 59 6.19 -11.22 -11.44
C ASP A 59 6.67 -9.84 -11.93
N ARG A 60 5.76 -8.85 -11.93
CA ARG A 60 6.04 -7.47 -12.34
C ARG A 60 6.82 -6.64 -11.31
N LEU A 61 6.99 -7.12 -10.07
CA LEU A 61 7.76 -6.41 -9.05
C LEU A 61 9.27 -6.44 -9.38
N CYS A 62 9.76 -7.54 -9.94
CA CYS A 62 11.15 -7.73 -10.36
C CYS A 62 11.25 -7.86 -11.89
N HIS A 63 10.48 -7.06 -12.63
CA HIS A 63 10.57 -7.06 -14.10
C HIS A 63 11.95 -6.53 -14.54
N PRO A 64 12.53 -7.01 -15.66
CA PRO A 64 13.81 -6.50 -16.18
C PRO A 64 13.81 -4.99 -16.46
N GLU A 65 12.64 -4.41 -16.74
CA GLU A 65 12.46 -2.96 -16.95
C GLU A 65 12.23 -2.18 -15.66
N GLY A 66 12.20 -2.86 -14.50
CA GLY A 66 12.04 -2.28 -13.18
C GLY A 66 10.78 -2.75 -12.44
N ASP A 67 10.37 -1.96 -11.44
CA ASP A 67 9.17 -2.22 -10.64
C ASP A 67 7.93 -1.76 -11.40
N LEU A 68 7.31 -2.68 -12.15
CA LEU A 68 6.06 -2.48 -12.89
C LEU A 68 4.83 -2.95 -12.08
N CYS A 69 5.00 -3.18 -10.77
CA CYS A 69 3.93 -3.63 -9.90
C CYS A 69 3.01 -2.46 -9.54
N GLU A 70 1.80 -2.47 -10.09
CA GLU A 70 0.73 -1.51 -9.76
C GLU A 70 -0.06 -1.93 -8.52
N MET A 71 0.64 -2.36 -7.46
CA MET A 71 -0.01 -2.60 -6.17
C MET A 71 -0.34 -1.29 -5.46
N ARG A 72 -1.56 -1.15 -4.97
CA ARG A 72 -2.09 0.06 -4.36
C ARG A 72 -2.77 -0.30 -3.03
N PHE A 73 -2.77 0.66 -2.11
CA PHE A 73 -3.54 0.57 -0.87
C PHE A 73 -4.92 1.16 -1.12
N ARG A 74 -5.99 0.35 -0.96
CA ARG A 74 -7.38 0.83 -1.11
C ARG A 74 -7.73 1.86 -0.07
N CYS A 75 -7.15 1.75 1.12
CA CYS A 75 -7.28 2.69 2.22
C CYS A 75 -6.89 4.14 1.88
N LEU A 76 -6.06 4.34 0.86
CA LEU A 76 -5.63 5.67 0.40
C LEU A 76 -6.47 6.20 -0.78
N GLN A 77 -7.33 5.36 -1.34
CA GLN A 77 -8.14 5.71 -2.52
C GLN A 77 -9.56 6.15 -2.17
N LEU A 78 -9.96 6.06 -0.90
CA LEU A 78 -11.24 6.60 -0.47
C LEU A 78 -11.15 8.13 -0.61
N PRO A 79 -11.89 8.75 -1.55
CA PRO A 79 -12.11 10.17 -1.42
C PRO A 79 -12.82 10.37 -0.07
N ASP A 80 -12.39 11.35 0.70
CA ASP A 80 -13.21 11.85 1.81
C ASP A 80 -14.63 12.03 1.25
N ALA A 81 -15.54 11.14 1.62
CA ALA A 81 -16.95 11.27 1.32
C ALA A 81 -17.45 12.40 2.24
N ASP A 82 -17.14 13.63 1.84
CA ASP A 82 -17.68 14.85 2.39
C ASP A 82 -19.15 14.95 1.92
N GLY A 83 -20.06 14.89 2.89
CA GLY A 83 -21.40 15.48 2.81
C GLY A 83 -22.50 14.65 2.16
#